data_AF-A0A4Q3B460-F1
#
_entry.id   AF-A0A4Q3B460-F1
#
_cell.length_a   1.000
_cell.length_b   1.000
_cell.length_c   1.000
_cell.angle_alpha   90.00
_cell.angle_beta   90.00
_cell.angle_gamma   90.00
#
_symmetry.space_group_name_H-M   'P 1'
#
loop_
_entity.id
_entity.type
_entity.pdbx_description
1 polymer ?
#
loop_
_entity_poly.entity_id
_entity_poly.type
_entity_poly.pdbx_seq_one_letter_code
_entity_poly.pdbx_strand_id
1 'polypeptide(L)'
;MAVFLCSIFSAENLSAQRKTKPTTIIELTETDFAKLKDFDARYATVFGVGLDMNVGKVQTIIKAKPYLKLEKDAFNRSRYYLYDISHDTGKVLLGYLKWHPKDSGLQEFILYPEITPYLKGLSGSILTKECQDPQSDIYKNFLGAAVDKDIILDIPSIPLKTTRYYYPALSLIIESQLNEKGTKYNLILFDF
;
A
#
# COMPACT_ATOMS: atom_id res chain seq x y z
N MET A 1 19.90 8.20 -68.33
CA MET A 1 20.32 8.98 -67.15
C MET A 1 19.09 9.32 -66.33
N ALA A 2 18.90 8.64 -65.21
CA ALA A 2 17.89 9.00 -64.21
C ALA A 2 18.57 8.91 -62.84
N VAL A 3 18.61 10.05 -62.15
CA VAL A 3 19.21 10.24 -60.84
C VAL A 3 18.18 9.81 -59.79
N PHE A 4 18.44 8.74 -59.04
CA PHE A 4 17.62 8.40 -57.88
C PHE A 4 18.27 8.98 -56.63
N LEU A 5 17.60 10.00 -56.08
CA LEU A 5 18.01 10.70 -54.88
C LEU A 5 17.80 9.80 -53.65
N CYS A 6 18.86 9.77 -52.84
CA CYS A 6 18.95 9.19 -51.51
C CYS A 6 17.89 9.78 -50.57
N SER A 7 17.19 8.94 -49.82
CA SER A 7 16.43 9.35 -48.63
C SER A 7 16.82 8.42 -47.48
N ILE A 8 17.84 8.84 -46.74
CA ILE A 8 18.23 8.24 -45.47
C ILE A 8 17.19 8.69 -44.45
N PHE A 9 16.26 7.81 -44.10
CA PHE A 9 15.45 8.01 -42.90
C PHE A 9 16.33 7.76 -41.69
N SER A 10 16.81 8.84 -41.06
CA SER A 10 17.34 8.80 -39.70
C SER A 10 16.23 8.36 -38.76
N ALA A 11 16.40 7.17 -38.18
CA ALA A 11 15.63 6.74 -37.01
C ALA A 11 16.05 7.63 -35.83
N GLU A 12 15.35 8.72 -35.62
CA GLU A 12 15.50 9.53 -34.42
C GLU A 12 15.08 8.71 -33.20
N ASN A 13 16.07 8.46 -32.36
CA ASN A 13 15.93 7.93 -31.01
C ASN A 13 14.94 8.77 -30.21
N LEU A 14 13.66 8.38 -30.21
CA LEU A 14 12.72 8.74 -29.15
C LEU A 14 13.01 7.89 -27.91
N SER A 15 14.20 8.06 -27.34
CA SER A 15 14.39 7.77 -25.92
C SER A 15 13.63 8.87 -25.18
N ALA A 16 12.33 8.63 -24.95
CA ALA A 16 11.56 9.39 -23.99
C ALA A 16 12.31 9.33 -22.65
N GLN A 17 13.09 10.37 -22.37
CA GLN A 17 13.70 10.58 -21.08
C GLN A 17 12.55 10.74 -20.10
N ARG A 18 12.15 9.62 -19.46
CA ARG A 18 11.43 9.66 -18.20
C ARG A 18 12.30 10.50 -17.29
N LYS A 19 11.93 11.78 -17.11
CA LYS A 19 12.45 12.60 -16.02
C LYS A 19 12.16 11.82 -14.75
N THR A 20 13.15 11.12 -14.24
CA THR A 20 13.10 10.51 -12.91
C THR A 20 13.11 11.67 -11.94
N LYS A 21 11.92 12.20 -11.63
CA LYS A 21 11.71 13.06 -10.47
C LYS A 21 12.29 12.26 -9.31
N PRO A 22 13.26 12.79 -8.52
CA PRO A 22 13.75 12.07 -7.36
C PRO A 22 12.54 11.89 -6.44
N THR A 23 12.00 10.68 -6.38
CA THR A 23 10.79 10.44 -5.64
C THR A 23 11.16 10.35 -4.18
N THR A 24 10.90 11.43 -3.45
CA THR A 24 11.08 11.50 -2.01
C THR A 24 10.33 10.34 -1.37
N ILE A 25 11.04 9.52 -0.60
CA ILE A 25 10.43 8.44 0.19
C ILE A 25 9.46 9.08 1.19
N ILE A 26 8.25 8.52 1.32
CA ILE A 26 7.19 9.03 2.19
C ILE A 26 6.99 8.06 3.35
N GLU A 27 7.50 8.40 4.54
CA GLU A 27 7.25 7.60 5.73
C GLU A 27 5.84 7.88 6.27
N LEU A 28 4.94 6.90 6.17
CA LEU A 28 3.54 7.04 6.55
C LEU A 28 3.36 7.28 8.06
N THR A 29 4.30 6.83 8.89
CA THR A 29 4.25 7.07 10.34
C THR A 29 4.78 8.45 10.75
N GLU A 30 5.31 9.23 9.81
CA GLU A 30 5.89 10.55 10.07
C GLU A 30 5.20 11.65 9.26
N THR A 31 4.51 11.28 8.18
CA THR A 31 3.89 12.21 7.24
C THR A 31 2.38 12.00 7.17
N ASP A 32 1.61 13.08 7.23
CA ASP A 32 0.19 13.06 6.92
C ASP A 32 0.02 13.01 5.38
N PHE A 33 0.13 11.80 4.84
CA PHE A 33 0.14 11.56 3.40
C PHE A 33 -1.17 11.97 2.70
N ALA A 34 -2.28 12.03 3.45
CA ALA A 34 -3.56 12.54 2.97
C ALA A 34 -3.52 14.03 2.54
N LYS A 35 -2.47 14.77 2.90
CA LYS A 35 -2.27 16.17 2.48
C LYS A 35 -1.33 16.32 1.28
N LEU A 36 -0.74 15.23 0.80
CA LEU A 36 0.20 15.25 -0.31
C LEU A 36 -0.55 15.13 -1.64
N LYS A 37 -0.49 16.18 -2.46
CA LYS A 37 -1.17 16.22 -3.77
C LYS A 37 -0.64 15.16 -4.75
N ASP A 38 0.65 14.86 -4.68
CA ASP A 38 1.35 13.92 -5.56
C ASP A 38 1.69 12.61 -4.81
N PHE A 39 0.82 12.17 -3.87
CA PHE A 39 1.06 10.92 -3.15
C PHE A 39 1.03 9.72 -4.09
N ASP A 40 2.01 8.82 -3.93
CA ASP A 40 2.07 7.55 -4.64
C ASP A 40 2.68 6.50 -3.69
N ALA A 41 1.89 5.48 -3.36
CA ALA A 41 2.23 4.48 -2.36
C ALA A 41 3.46 3.62 -2.73
N ARG A 42 3.89 3.62 -3.99
CA ARG A 42 5.12 2.94 -4.41
C ARG A 42 6.37 3.49 -3.73
N TYR A 43 6.31 4.76 -3.32
CA TYR A 43 7.39 5.43 -2.61
C TYR A 43 7.12 5.57 -1.11
N ALA A 44 6.03 4.96 -0.62
CA ALA A 44 5.70 4.96 0.78
C ALA A 44 6.51 3.92 1.55
N THR A 45 6.85 4.27 2.78
CA THR A 45 7.40 3.35 3.78
C THR A 45 6.55 3.38 5.04
N VAL A 46 6.51 2.26 5.75
CA VAL A 46 5.93 2.15 7.09
C VAL A 46 7.00 1.59 8.00
N PHE A 47 7.38 2.35 9.02
CA PHE A 47 8.53 2.04 9.88
C PHE A 47 9.84 1.81 9.10
N GLY A 48 10.02 2.53 7.99
CA GLY A 48 11.14 2.41 7.06
C GLY A 48 11.07 1.20 6.13
N VAL A 49 10.00 0.40 6.16
CA VAL A 49 9.78 -0.72 5.23
C VAL A 49 8.92 -0.26 4.06
N GLY A 50 9.43 -0.39 2.84
CA GLY A 50 8.71 -0.05 1.61
C GLY A 50 8.63 -1.23 0.66
N LEU A 51 7.88 -1.03 -0.44
CA LEU A 51 7.80 -1.99 -1.54
C LEU A 51 9.18 -2.27 -2.15
N ASP A 52 9.29 -3.35 -2.92
CA ASP A 52 10.52 -3.85 -3.55
C ASP A 52 11.68 -4.24 -2.61
N MET A 53 11.54 -4.05 -1.29
CA MET A 53 12.55 -4.51 -0.34
C MET A 53 12.49 -6.03 -0.18
N ASN A 54 13.64 -6.71 -0.27
CA ASN A 54 13.72 -8.14 0.04
C ASN A 54 13.51 -8.42 1.54
N VAL A 55 13.18 -9.67 1.87
CA VAL A 55 12.91 -10.10 3.26
C VAL A 55 14.06 -9.78 4.20
N GLY A 56 15.31 -10.01 3.78
CA GLY A 56 16.50 -9.79 4.62
C GLY A 56 16.64 -8.33 5.08
N LYS A 57 16.49 -7.37 4.15
CA LYS A 57 16.55 -5.93 4.45
C LYS A 57 15.42 -5.53 5.41
N VAL A 58 14.21 -6.01 5.16
CA VAL A 58 13.05 -5.73 6.03
C VAL A 58 13.26 -6.29 7.44
N GLN A 59 13.80 -7.51 7.58
CA GLN A 59 14.15 -8.08 8.88
C GLN A 59 15.19 -7.25 9.62
N THR A 60 16.22 -6.73 8.93
CA THR A 60 17.20 -5.82 9.54
C THR A 60 16.55 -4.54 10.05
N ILE A 61 15.68 -3.91 9.24
CA ILE A 61 14.98 -2.66 9.60
C ILE A 61 14.08 -2.86 10.81
N ILE A 62 13.32 -3.96 10.86
CA ILE A 62 12.43 -4.25 11.99
C ILE A 62 13.21 -4.66 13.24
N LYS A 63 14.31 -5.42 13.11
CA LYS A 63 15.16 -5.79 14.26
C LYS A 63 15.76 -4.57 14.97
N ALA A 64 15.94 -3.45 14.26
CA ALA A 64 16.38 -2.19 14.84
C ALA A 64 15.28 -1.45 15.63
N LYS A 65 14.03 -1.93 15.62
CA LYS A 65 12.87 -1.34 16.31
C LYS A 65 12.37 -2.31 17.39
N PRO A 66 12.76 -2.14 18.66
CA PRO A 66 12.49 -3.13 19.72
C PRO A 66 11.00 -3.31 20.05
N TYR A 67 10.16 -2.36 19.66
CA TYR A 67 8.70 -2.43 19.82
C TYR A 67 7.99 -3.16 18.67
N LEU A 68 8.70 -3.56 17.62
CA LEU A 68 8.12 -4.27 16.47
C LEU A 68 8.64 -5.71 16.37
N LYS A 69 7.80 -6.59 15.82
CA LYS A 69 8.15 -7.98 15.56
C LYS A 69 7.59 -8.45 14.22
N LEU A 70 8.42 -9.13 13.43
CA LEU A 70 7.98 -9.90 12.28
C LEU A 70 7.85 -11.38 12.64
N GLU A 71 6.71 -11.98 12.32
CA GLU A 71 6.51 -13.42 12.43
C GLU A 71 6.15 -14.00 11.07
N LYS A 72 6.84 -15.06 10.67
CA LYS A 72 6.54 -15.75 9.42
C LYS A 72 5.19 -16.45 9.53
N ASP A 73 4.37 -16.33 8.49
CA ASP A 73 3.14 -17.12 8.40
C ASP A 73 3.46 -18.61 8.19
N ALA A 74 2.87 -19.45 9.04
CA ALA A 74 3.02 -20.90 8.98
C ALA A 74 2.45 -21.52 7.70
N PHE A 75 1.45 -20.88 7.09
CA PHE A 75 0.72 -21.40 5.93
C PHE A 75 1.12 -20.74 4.60
N ASN A 76 1.78 -19.58 4.65
CA ASN A 76 2.26 -18.88 3.46
C ASN A 76 3.71 -18.42 3.63
N ARG A 77 4.62 -19.11 2.94
CA ARG A 77 6.07 -18.84 3.06
C ARG A 77 6.50 -17.47 2.57
N SER A 78 5.69 -16.82 1.75
CA SER A 78 5.93 -15.47 1.22
C SER A 78 5.27 -14.37 2.05
N ARG A 79 4.67 -14.70 3.21
CA ARG A 79 3.96 -13.76 4.07
C ARG A 79 4.59 -13.66 5.46
N TYR A 80 4.70 -12.44 5.96
CA TYR A 80 5.10 -12.14 7.33
C TYR A 80 4.08 -11.22 7.98
N TYR A 81 3.70 -11.50 9.21
CA TYR A 81 2.87 -10.63 10.04
C TYR A 81 3.73 -9.63 10.78
N LEU A 82 3.29 -8.37 10.79
CA LEU A 82 3.92 -7.29 11.54
C LEU A 82 3.12 -7.04 12.83
N TYR A 83 3.79 -7.12 13.96
CA TYR A 83 3.21 -6.88 15.27
C TYR A 83 3.89 -5.71 15.97
N ASP A 84 3.11 -4.97 16.73
CA ASP A 84 3.57 -4.16 17.85
C ASP A 84 3.61 -5.02 19.11
N ILE A 85 4.75 -4.99 19.81
CA ILE A 85 5.01 -5.76 21.03
C ILE A 85 5.32 -4.85 22.22
N SER A 86 5.04 -3.55 22.12
CA SER A 86 5.22 -2.60 23.23
C SER A 86 4.15 -2.70 24.31
N HIS A 87 3.02 -3.36 24.03
CA HIS A 87 1.90 -3.47 24.95
C HIS A 87 2.12 -4.58 26.00
N ASP A 88 1.92 -4.23 27.27
CA ASP A 88 2.03 -5.16 28.40
C ASP A 88 1.08 -6.36 28.31
N THR A 89 -0.03 -6.22 27.59
CA THR A 89 -1.10 -7.22 27.48
C THR A 89 -0.96 -8.16 26.27
N GLY A 90 0.06 -7.99 25.43
CA GLY A 90 0.36 -8.89 24.32
C GLY A 90 0.76 -8.20 23.02
N LYS A 91 0.84 -8.99 21.94
CA LYS A 91 1.18 -8.49 20.60
C LYS A 91 -0.06 -7.96 19.87
N VAL A 92 0.03 -6.77 19.28
CA VAL A 92 -1.02 -6.16 18.45
C VAL A 92 -0.66 -6.33 16.99
N LEU A 93 -1.56 -6.91 16.19
CA LEU A 93 -1.32 -7.17 14.78
C LEU A 93 -1.57 -5.89 13.96
N LEU A 94 -0.50 -5.33 13.40
CA LEU A 94 -0.57 -4.08 12.63
C LEU A 94 -0.86 -4.31 11.14
N GLY A 95 -0.56 -5.51 10.64
CA GLY A 95 -0.69 -5.81 9.22
C GLY A 95 0.13 -7.03 8.81
N TYR A 96 0.25 -7.24 7.51
CA TYR A 96 1.18 -8.20 6.95
C TYR A 96 1.86 -7.72 5.67
N LEU A 97 3.03 -8.30 5.44
CA LEU A 97 3.89 -8.07 4.30
C LEU A 97 3.91 -9.34 3.44
N LYS A 98 3.79 -9.18 2.13
CA LYS A 98 3.77 -10.31 1.19
C LYS A 98 4.71 -10.05 0.02
N TRP A 99 5.60 -11.00 -0.21
CA TRP A 99 6.61 -10.95 -1.27
C TRP A 99 6.16 -11.70 -2.50
N HIS A 100 6.73 -11.31 -3.64
CA HIS A 100 6.71 -12.15 -4.84
C HIS A 100 7.34 -13.52 -4.56
N PRO A 101 6.95 -14.56 -5.33
CA PRO A 101 7.68 -15.82 -5.32
C PRO A 101 9.19 -15.58 -5.56
N LYS A 102 10.04 -16.28 -4.80
CA LYS A 102 11.51 -16.18 -4.86
C LYS A 102 12.12 -14.87 -4.32
N ASP A 103 11.38 -14.09 -3.51
CA ASP A 103 11.91 -12.93 -2.76
C ASP A 103 12.51 -11.83 -3.66
N SER A 104 11.90 -11.57 -4.82
CA SER A 104 12.35 -10.51 -5.74
C SER A 104 12.00 -9.09 -5.27
N GLY A 105 11.22 -8.95 -4.20
CA GLY A 105 10.77 -7.69 -3.64
C GLY A 105 9.45 -7.83 -2.88
N LEU A 106 9.23 -6.92 -1.93
CA LEU A 106 7.96 -6.80 -1.24
C LEU A 106 6.90 -6.32 -2.23
N GLN A 107 5.86 -7.13 -2.43
CA GLN A 107 4.80 -6.87 -3.41
C GLN A 107 3.64 -6.09 -2.79
N GLU A 108 3.19 -6.52 -1.61
CA GLU A 108 2.03 -5.96 -0.94
C GLU A 108 2.37 -5.69 0.53
N PHE A 109 1.96 -4.52 1.01
CA PHE A 109 1.93 -4.21 2.44
C PHE A 109 0.49 -3.89 2.83
N ILE A 110 -0.11 -4.78 3.61
CA ILE A 110 -1.50 -4.64 4.08
C ILE A 110 -1.46 -4.18 5.52
N LEU A 111 -2.03 -3.01 5.78
CA LEU A 111 -2.14 -2.39 7.08
C LEU A 111 -3.55 -2.53 7.62
N TYR A 112 -3.65 -2.95 8.87
CA TYR A 112 -4.91 -3.10 9.61
C TYR A 112 -5.23 -1.87 10.45
N PRO A 113 -6.50 -1.66 10.85
CA PRO A 113 -6.91 -0.50 11.65
C PRO A 113 -6.04 -0.22 12.88
N GLU A 114 -5.48 -1.25 13.48
CA GLU A 114 -4.60 -1.18 14.63
C GLU A 114 -3.29 -0.38 14.40
N ILE A 115 -2.89 -0.12 13.13
CA ILE A 115 -1.78 0.81 12.80
C ILE A 115 -2.15 2.28 13.03
N THR A 116 -3.44 2.64 13.15
CA THR A 116 -3.91 4.03 13.16
C THR A 116 -3.17 4.94 14.15
N PRO A 117 -2.83 4.52 15.39
CA PRO A 117 -2.06 5.35 16.32
C PRO A 117 -0.67 5.78 15.80
N TYR A 118 -0.12 5.06 14.83
CA TYR A 118 1.16 5.35 14.20
C TYR A 118 1.05 6.32 13.03
N LEU A 119 -0.14 6.46 12.43
CA LEU A 119 -0.37 7.33 11.27
C LEU A 119 -0.55 8.79 11.71
N LYS A 120 -0.21 9.73 10.83
CA LYS A 120 -0.28 11.17 11.14
C LYS A 120 -1.51 11.82 10.56
N GLY A 121 -2.17 12.64 11.38
CA GLY A 121 -3.27 13.51 10.95
C GLY A 121 -4.42 12.74 10.30
N LEU A 122 -4.86 13.22 9.13
CA LEU A 122 -6.03 12.68 8.42
C LEU A 122 -5.77 11.31 7.82
N SER A 123 -4.51 10.93 7.67
CA SER A 123 -4.09 9.64 7.11
C SER A 123 -4.68 8.44 7.86
N GLY A 124 -4.92 8.54 9.17
CA GLY A 124 -5.57 7.48 9.95
C GLY A 124 -7.02 7.20 9.53
N SER A 125 -7.74 8.21 9.04
CA SER A 125 -9.15 8.10 8.63
C SER A 125 -9.35 7.14 7.45
N ILE A 126 -8.29 6.84 6.69
CA ILE A 126 -8.32 5.86 5.60
C ILE A 126 -8.69 4.44 6.05
N LEU A 127 -8.45 4.12 7.34
CA LEU A 127 -8.74 2.83 7.97
C LEU A 127 -10.07 2.83 8.72
N THR A 128 -10.92 3.81 8.46
CA THR A 128 -12.22 3.97 9.10
C THR A 128 -13.31 4.09 8.03
N LYS A 129 -14.59 4.11 8.45
CA LYS A 129 -15.72 4.34 7.54
C LYS A 129 -15.63 5.66 6.77
N GLU A 130 -14.87 6.64 7.27
CA GLU A 130 -14.71 7.95 6.63
C GLU A 130 -14.11 7.82 5.22
N CYS A 131 -13.29 6.80 4.95
CA CYS A 131 -12.73 6.58 3.61
C CYS A 131 -13.79 6.32 2.53
N GLN A 132 -15.02 5.94 2.92
CA GLN A 132 -16.15 5.71 2.01
C GLN A 132 -17.28 6.73 2.18
N ASP A 133 -17.15 7.70 3.09
CA ASP A 133 -18.16 8.73 3.30
C ASP A 133 -17.86 9.94 2.38
N PRO A 134 -18.71 10.25 1.39
CA PRO A 134 -18.50 11.38 0.49
C PRO A 134 -18.46 12.75 1.19
N GLN A 135 -18.90 12.83 2.44
CA GLN A 135 -18.87 14.04 3.24
C GLN A 135 -17.60 14.19 4.09
N SER A 136 -16.77 13.16 4.21
CA SER A 136 -15.55 13.21 5.04
C SER A 136 -14.43 14.01 4.39
N ASP A 137 -13.51 14.52 5.22
CA ASP A 137 -12.34 15.27 4.74
C ASP A 137 -11.38 14.38 3.95
N ILE A 138 -11.17 13.13 4.38
CA ILE A 138 -10.29 12.17 3.68
C ILE A 138 -10.83 11.85 2.29
N TYR A 139 -12.16 11.73 2.15
CA TYR A 139 -12.78 11.49 0.85
C TYR A 139 -12.67 12.72 -0.05
N LYS A 140 -13.06 13.91 0.46
CA LYS A 140 -13.11 15.14 -0.33
C LYS A 140 -11.75 15.62 -0.81
N ASN A 141 -10.72 15.48 0.04
CA ASN A 141 -9.44 16.12 -0.20
C ASN A 141 -8.33 15.17 -0.67
N PHE A 142 -8.52 13.85 -0.57
CA PHE A 142 -7.47 12.87 -0.86
C PHE A 142 -7.95 11.68 -1.71
N LEU A 143 -8.86 10.84 -1.20
CA LEU A 143 -9.24 9.59 -1.88
C LEU A 143 -10.14 9.81 -3.09
N GLY A 144 -11.19 10.62 -2.94
CA GLY A 144 -12.29 10.69 -3.88
C GLY A 144 -13.05 9.36 -4.05
N ALA A 145 -13.77 9.25 -5.16
CA ALA A 145 -14.43 8.00 -5.55
C ALA A 145 -13.39 6.99 -6.05
N ALA A 146 -13.56 5.72 -5.69
CA ALA A 146 -12.76 4.64 -6.26
C ALA A 146 -13.00 4.52 -7.76
N VAL A 147 -11.95 4.18 -8.51
CA VAL A 147 -12.03 3.98 -9.97
C VAL A 147 -12.79 2.70 -10.28
N ASP A 148 -12.59 1.66 -9.47
CA ASP A 148 -13.25 0.37 -9.59
C ASP A 148 -13.47 -0.26 -8.21
N LYS A 149 -14.31 -1.30 -8.15
CA LYS A 149 -14.49 -2.13 -6.94
C LYS A 149 -14.85 -3.57 -7.30
N ASP A 150 -14.38 -4.51 -6.49
CA ASP A 150 -14.72 -5.94 -6.61
C ASP A 150 -15.16 -6.53 -5.26
N ILE A 151 -15.97 -7.58 -5.30
CA ILE A 151 -16.33 -8.37 -4.11
C ILE A 151 -15.51 -9.65 -4.17
N ILE A 152 -14.51 -9.77 -3.30
CA ILE A 152 -13.57 -10.92 -3.30
C ILE A 152 -14.05 -12.07 -2.42
N LEU A 153 -14.97 -11.80 -1.50
CA LEU A 153 -15.60 -12.78 -0.63
C LEU A 153 -17.01 -12.34 -0.31
N ASP A 154 -17.97 -13.24 -0.46
CA ASP A 154 -19.35 -13.04 -0.04
C ASP A 154 -19.88 -14.39 0.43
N ILE A 155 -20.17 -14.53 1.72
CA ILE A 155 -20.74 -15.75 2.29
C ILE A 155 -22.13 -15.41 2.81
N PRO A 156 -23.21 -15.48 2.01
CA PRO A 156 -24.53 -14.94 2.39
C PRO A 156 -25.15 -15.54 3.65
N SER A 157 -24.72 -16.74 4.07
CA SER A 157 -25.20 -17.41 5.27
C SER A 157 -24.70 -16.78 6.58
N ILE A 158 -23.66 -15.95 6.51
CA ILE A 158 -23.13 -15.16 7.63
C ILE A 158 -22.91 -13.72 7.14
N PRO A 159 -22.84 -12.71 7.99
CA PRO A 159 -22.59 -11.34 7.52
C PRO A 159 -21.11 -11.13 7.16
N LEU A 160 -20.48 -12.04 6.40
CA LEU A 160 -19.08 -11.97 5.97
C LEU A 160 -19.00 -11.56 4.49
N LYS A 161 -18.51 -10.35 4.26
CA LYS A 161 -18.30 -9.81 2.92
C LYS A 161 -17.01 -9.01 2.88
N THR A 162 -16.22 -9.20 1.81
CA THR A 162 -15.02 -8.41 1.57
C THR A 162 -15.10 -7.75 0.20
N THR A 163 -14.96 -6.43 0.18
CA THR A 163 -14.99 -5.60 -1.04
C THR A 163 -13.68 -4.82 -1.14
N ARG A 164 -13.04 -4.78 -2.30
CA ARG A 164 -11.91 -3.89 -2.54
C ARG A 164 -12.33 -2.71 -3.39
N TYR A 165 -11.73 -1.57 -3.08
CA TYR A 165 -11.91 -0.30 -3.77
C TYR A 165 -10.55 0.14 -4.31
N TYR A 166 -10.47 0.36 -5.61
CA TYR A 166 -9.21 0.58 -6.32
C TYR A 166 -8.94 2.06 -6.57
N TYR A 167 -7.76 2.52 -6.16
CA TYR A 167 -7.29 3.90 -6.33
C TYR A 167 -5.94 3.90 -7.08
N PRO A 168 -5.93 3.56 -8.38
CA PRO A 168 -4.69 3.38 -9.14
C PRO A 168 -3.81 4.63 -9.21
N ALA A 169 -4.39 5.83 -9.20
CA ALA A 169 -3.64 7.08 -9.19
C ALA A 169 -2.77 7.28 -7.92
N LEU A 170 -3.12 6.59 -6.82
CA LEU A 170 -2.40 6.64 -5.54
C LEU A 170 -1.59 5.36 -5.29
N SER A 171 -1.68 4.36 -6.17
CA SER A 171 -1.15 3.00 -5.96
C SER A 171 -1.71 2.34 -4.69
N LEU A 172 -3.00 2.55 -4.40
CA LEU A 172 -3.67 2.09 -3.18
C LEU A 172 -4.92 1.25 -3.46
N ILE A 173 -5.18 0.28 -2.58
CA ILE A 173 -6.47 -0.40 -2.45
C ILE A 173 -6.97 -0.22 -1.02
N ILE A 174 -8.27 0.05 -0.89
CA ILE A 174 -8.97 -0.04 0.39
C ILE A 174 -9.79 -1.32 0.40
N GLU A 175 -9.57 -2.17 1.39
CA GLU A 175 -10.34 -3.40 1.58
C GLU A 175 -11.32 -3.22 2.73
N SER A 176 -12.62 -3.28 2.44
CA SER A 176 -13.70 -3.26 3.42
C SER A 176 -14.10 -4.69 3.77
N GLN A 177 -14.00 -5.05 5.04
CA GLN A 177 -14.37 -6.35 5.58
C GLN A 177 -15.55 -6.19 6.54
N LEU A 178 -16.74 -6.58 6.09
CA LEU A 178 -17.94 -6.68 6.93
C LEU A 178 -17.96 -8.05 7.62
N ASN A 179 -18.19 -8.04 8.93
CA ASN A 179 -18.49 -9.23 9.74
C ASN A 179 -19.59 -8.90 10.78
N GLU A 180 -19.92 -9.86 11.66
CA GLU A 180 -20.92 -9.69 12.73
C GLU A 180 -20.63 -8.51 13.68
N LYS A 181 -19.36 -8.11 13.82
CA LYS A 181 -18.91 -7.02 14.69
C LYS A 181 -18.88 -5.65 13.99
N GLY A 182 -19.21 -5.60 12.70
CA GLY A 182 -19.19 -4.39 11.88
C GLY A 182 -18.17 -4.44 10.74
N THR A 183 -17.84 -3.27 10.21
CA THR A 183 -16.93 -3.13 9.07
C THR A 183 -15.55 -2.69 9.52
N LYS A 184 -14.51 -3.43 9.10
CA LYS A 184 -13.10 -3.02 9.19
C LYS A 184 -12.61 -2.56 7.82
N TYR A 185 -11.67 -1.62 7.82
CA TYR A 185 -11.05 -1.12 6.60
C TYR A 185 -9.54 -1.34 6.68
N ASN A 186 -8.98 -2.02 5.70
CA ASN A 186 -7.55 -2.25 5.58
C ASN A 186 -7.00 -1.40 4.43
N LEU A 187 -5.80 -0.86 4.61
CA LEU A 187 -5.06 -0.15 3.57
C LEU A 187 -4.05 -1.10 2.94
N ILE A 188 -4.07 -1.21 1.62
CA ILE A 188 -3.13 -2.04 0.87
C ILE A 188 -2.26 -1.13 0.00
N LEU A 189 -0.95 -1.16 0.27
CA LEU A 189 0.08 -0.56 -0.58
C LEU A 189 0.57 -1.65 -1.55
N PHE A 190 0.68 -1.34 -2.84
CA PHE A 190 1.14 -2.28 -3.86
C PHE A 190 1.73 -1.56 -5.07
N ASP A 191 2.54 -2.28 -5.84
CA ASP A 191 3.07 -1.83 -7.13
C ASP A 191 2.31 -2.52 -8.28
N PHE A 192 1.94 -1.75 -9.31
CA PHE A 192 1.14 -2.20 -10.47
C PHE A 192 2.00 -2.70 -11.62
#